data_AF-A0A3N0X7N6-F1
#
_entry.id   AF-A0A3N0X7N6-F1
#
_cell.length_a   1.000
_cell.length_b   1.000
_cell.length_c   1.000
_cell.angle_alpha   90.00
_cell.angle_beta   90.00
_cell.angle_gamma   90.00
#
_symmetry.space_group_name_H-M   'P 1'
#
loop_
_entity.id
_entity.type
_entity.pdbx_description
1 polymer ?
#
loop_
_entity_poly.entity_id
_entity_poly.type
_entity_poly.pdbx_seq_one_letter_code
_entity_poly.pdbx_strand_id
1 'polypeptide(L)'
;MKSIYNLIKEEVRRHPIIKNSILATSINWKRSHYIILAELISEELSEKEEFRNEKRFELGTSISHITLQRFFESDYDYKTHNDLRFIKTLDKICIFLGFKNLNSFVKSVRGKNSYDESKLGKEFATDIVYKFCQKNFEFFKFFPDLRFDLFDDLIFRNSPFIERIKSFSYQLEDSKLILFTNKNRSNFEIFDIVVVSEESEMIVVKAQEFWNLVFKIENTEKEYIINELDTHIYFIKRIDNVWKLWDSYIPNSGVLNILIQQKP
;
A
#
# COMPACT_ATOMS: atom_id res chain seq x y z
N MET A 1 7.50 22.34 6.57
CA MET A 1 6.28 21.56 6.88
C MET A 1 6.59 20.57 8.00
N LYS A 2 5.78 20.49 9.07
CA LYS A 2 5.97 19.45 10.10
C LYS A 2 5.56 18.10 9.49
N SER A 3 6.43 17.08 9.58
CA SER A 3 6.08 15.74 9.11
C SER A 3 4.90 15.17 9.90
N ILE A 4 4.14 14.24 9.29
CA ILE A 4 3.02 13.55 9.96
C ILE A 4 3.49 12.87 11.25
N TYR A 5 4.72 12.36 11.29
CA TYR A 5 5.31 11.76 12.48
C TYR A 5 5.54 12.77 13.59
N ASN A 6 6.04 13.96 13.26
CA ASN A 6 6.19 15.03 14.24
C ASN A 6 4.84 15.47 14.79
N LEU A 7 3.80 15.46 13.97
CA LEU A 7 2.45 15.73 14.44
C LEU A 7 1.91 14.63 15.36
N ILE A 8 2.10 13.35 15.00
CA ILE A 8 1.75 12.23 15.89
C ILE A 8 2.49 12.34 17.22
N LYS A 9 3.80 12.64 17.21
CA LYS A 9 4.60 12.87 18.43
C LYS A 9 4.01 14.00 19.28
N GLU A 10 3.59 15.10 18.66
CA GLU A 10 2.96 16.23 19.35
C GLU A 10 1.60 15.87 19.95
N GLU A 11 0.75 15.16 19.20
CA GLU A 11 -0.57 14.73 19.68
C GLU A 11 -0.47 13.70 20.81
N VAL A 12 0.50 12.79 20.78
CA VAL A 12 0.79 11.89 21.92
C VAL A 12 1.15 12.68 23.16
N ARG A 13 2.03 13.68 23.04
CA ARG A 13 2.37 14.56 24.18
C ARG A 13 1.18 15.37 24.69
N ARG A 14 0.20 15.65 23.82
CA ARG A 14 -1.01 16.40 24.19
C ARG A 14 -2.12 15.53 24.76
N HIS A 15 -2.04 14.22 24.58
CA HIS A 15 -3.07 13.28 25.00
C HIS A 15 -3.34 13.39 26.51
N PRO A 16 -4.63 13.43 26.96
CA PRO A 16 -4.96 13.64 28.37
C PRO A 16 -4.28 12.66 29.33
N ILE A 17 -4.19 11.38 28.98
CA ILE A 17 -3.52 10.35 29.78
C ILE A 17 -2.04 10.69 29.99
N ILE A 18 -1.37 11.21 28.95
CA ILE A 18 0.04 11.59 29.01
C ILE A 18 0.21 12.87 29.83
N LYS A 19 -0.64 13.88 29.61
CA LYS A 19 -0.64 15.15 30.35
C LYS A 19 -0.91 14.98 31.85
N ASN A 20 -1.72 13.99 32.22
CA ASN A 20 -2.06 13.70 33.62
C ASN A 20 -1.08 12.70 34.27
N SER A 21 -0.01 12.31 33.57
CA SER A 21 1.02 11.40 34.08
C SER A 21 2.34 12.13 34.38
N ILE A 22 3.29 11.41 34.97
CA ILE A 22 4.65 11.89 35.21
C ILE A 22 5.35 12.35 33.91
N LEU A 23 4.93 11.84 32.74
CA LEU A 23 5.50 12.17 31.43
C LEU A 23 5.33 13.66 31.05
N ALA A 24 4.35 14.35 31.62
CA ALA A 24 4.11 15.77 31.38
C ALA A 24 5.16 16.68 32.01
N THR A 25 5.87 16.19 33.03
CA THR A 25 6.83 16.98 33.82
C THR A 25 8.20 17.11 33.16
N SER A 26 8.48 16.31 32.13
CA SER A 26 9.78 16.31 31.44
C SER A 26 9.63 16.62 29.96
N ILE A 27 10.41 17.60 29.49
CA ILE A 27 10.50 17.98 28.07
C ILE A 27 11.23 16.88 27.27
N ASN A 28 12.28 16.30 27.85
CA ASN A 28 13.09 15.26 27.24
C ASN A 28 12.85 13.93 27.96
N TRP A 29 12.36 12.94 27.24
CA TRP A 29 12.09 11.61 27.79
C TRP A 29 13.37 10.78 27.84
N LYS A 30 13.58 10.13 28.99
CA LYS A 30 14.61 9.10 29.19
C LYS A 30 14.00 7.72 29.04
N ARG A 31 14.82 6.66 28.96
CA ARG A 31 14.36 5.27 28.87
C ARG A 31 13.20 4.92 29.81
N SER A 32 13.25 5.32 31.08
CA SER A 32 12.19 5.08 32.07
C SER A 32 10.84 5.70 31.66
N HIS A 33 10.85 6.87 31.03
CA HIS A 33 9.65 7.52 30.51
C HIS A 33 9.05 6.74 29.34
N TYR A 34 9.88 6.17 28.46
CA TYR A 34 9.39 5.32 27.37
C TYR A 34 8.82 3.99 27.85
N ILE A 35 9.29 3.47 28.98
CA ILE A 35 8.69 2.29 29.63
C ILE A 35 7.28 2.63 30.12
N ILE A 36 7.13 3.73 30.86
CA ILE A 36 5.83 4.21 31.35
C ILE A 36 4.89 4.51 30.19
N LEU A 37 5.38 5.14 29.11
CA LEU A 37 4.58 5.40 27.90
C LEU A 37 4.09 4.11 27.25
N ALA A 38 4.95 3.07 27.18
CA ALA A 38 4.58 1.77 26.62
C ALA A 38 3.46 1.11 27.41
N GLU A 39 3.51 1.19 28.75
CA GLU A 39 2.49 0.66 29.64
C GLU A 39 1.16 1.39 29.45
N LEU A 40 1.17 2.73 29.52
CA LEU A 40 -0.03 3.55 29.33
C LEU A 40 -0.70 3.32 27.97
N ILE A 41 0.08 3.23 26.90
CA ILE A 41 -0.45 2.90 25.56
C ILE A 41 -1.05 1.50 25.56
N SER A 42 -0.38 0.52 26.15
CA SER A 42 -0.83 -0.87 26.11
C SER A 42 -2.13 -1.07 26.89
N GLU A 43 -2.26 -0.43 28.06
CA GLU A 43 -3.49 -0.43 28.87
C GLU A 43 -4.66 0.21 28.12
N GLU A 44 -4.44 1.38 27.52
CA GLU A 44 -5.48 2.07 26.76
C GLU A 44 -5.90 1.23 25.54
N LEU A 45 -4.95 0.63 24.81
CA LEU A 45 -5.24 -0.20 23.65
C LEU A 45 -5.98 -1.50 23.99
N SER A 46 -5.78 -2.08 25.17
CA SER A 46 -6.52 -3.28 25.59
C SER A 46 -8.01 -3.04 25.78
N GLU A 47 -8.41 -1.79 26.05
CA GLU A 47 -9.81 -1.41 26.31
C GLU A 47 -10.53 -0.88 25.05
N LYS A 48 -9.82 -0.63 23.94
CA LYS A 48 -10.40 -0.09 22.69
C LYS A 48 -11.23 -1.12 21.93
N GLU A 49 -12.37 -0.69 21.42
CA GLU A 49 -13.27 -1.54 20.63
C GLU A 49 -12.62 -2.01 19.32
N GLU A 50 -11.71 -1.22 18.75
CA GLU A 50 -10.91 -1.56 17.57
C GLU A 50 -10.03 -2.80 17.74
N PHE A 51 -9.81 -3.24 18.99
CA PHE A 51 -9.07 -4.45 19.36
C PHE A 51 -9.97 -5.60 19.85
N ARG A 52 -11.29 -5.54 19.62
CA ARG A 52 -12.17 -6.69 19.79
C ARG A 52 -12.13 -7.56 18.52
N ASN A 53 -11.92 -8.88 18.68
CA ASN A 53 -11.84 -9.90 17.61
C ASN A 53 -10.52 -9.93 16.79
N GLU A 54 -10.56 -10.46 15.55
CA GLU A 54 -9.40 -10.86 14.70
C GLU A 54 -8.26 -9.83 14.62
N LYS A 55 -8.57 -8.52 14.67
CA LYS A 55 -7.58 -7.44 14.70
C LYS A 55 -6.61 -7.48 15.89
N ARG A 56 -7.03 -8.04 17.03
CA ARG A 56 -6.15 -8.24 18.20
C ARG A 56 -4.99 -9.18 17.87
N PHE A 57 -5.26 -10.21 17.08
CA PHE A 57 -4.24 -11.19 16.67
C PHE A 57 -3.27 -10.61 15.63
N GLU A 58 -3.73 -9.71 14.76
CA GLU A 58 -2.91 -9.13 13.68
C GLU A 58 -2.00 -7.96 14.09
N LEU A 59 -2.48 -7.09 15.00
CA LEU A 59 -1.79 -5.85 15.40
C LEU A 59 -1.08 -5.97 16.77
N GLY A 60 -1.63 -6.80 17.68
CA GLY A 60 -1.25 -6.84 19.09
C GLY A 60 -1.62 -5.54 19.84
N THR A 61 -1.75 -5.59 21.16
CA THR A 61 -2.15 -4.43 21.97
C THR A 61 -0.97 -3.69 22.59
N SER A 62 0.27 -4.06 22.28
CA SER A 62 1.46 -3.48 22.90
C SER A 62 2.46 -2.90 21.89
N ILE A 63 3.23 -1.92 22.35
CA ILE A 63 4.39 -1.35 21.65
C ILE A 63 5.56 -1.36 22.63
N SER A 64 6.73 -1.89 22.23
CA SER A 64 7.88 -1.92 23.15
C SER A 64 8.44 -0.51 23.39
N HIS A 65 8.95 -0.27 24.61
CA HIS A 65 9.59 1.00 24.97
C HIS A 65 10.76 1.37 24.04
N ILE A 66 11.50 0.39 23.53
CA ILE A 66 12.59 0.60 22.55
C ILE A 66 12.02 1.13 21.23
N THR A 67 10.88 0.59 20.78
CA THR A 67 10.22 1.04 19.54
C THR A 67 9.68 2.46 19.71
N LEU A 68 9.10 2.79 20.86
CA LEU A 68 8.66 4.15 21.16
C LEU A 68 9.83 5.12 21.30
N GLN A 69 10.92 4.71 21.93
CA GLN A 69 12.12 5.52 22.04
C GLN A 69 12.68 5.87 20.66
N ARG A 70 12.93 4.85 19.82
CA ARG A 70 13.26 5.06 18.41
C ARG A 70 12.23 5.93 17.73
N PHE A 71 10.94 5.76 18.08
CA PHE A 71 9.91 6.50 17.40
C PHE A 71 10.03 8.01 17.62
N PHE A 72 10.24 8.41 18.86
CA PHE A 72 10.35 9.81 19.26
C PHE A 72 11.71 10.43 18.92
N GLU A 73 12.80 9.66 19.03
CA GLU A 73 14.18 10.16 18.89
C GLU A 73 14.71 10.14 17.46
N SER A 74 14.19 9.26 16.58
CA SER A 74 14.66 9.19 15.19
C SER A 74 14.11 10.30 14.30
N ASP A 75 14.97 10.78 13.41
CA ASP A 75 14.61 11.45 12.17
C ASP A 75 14.41 10.40 11.08
N TYR A 76 13.17 10.22 10.63
CA TYR A 76 12.82 9.15 9.69
C TYR A 76 13.25 9.48 8.27
N ASP A 77 14.01 8.58 7.65
CA ASP A 77 14.36 8.60 6.24
C ASP A 77 13.38 7.79 5.38
N TYR A 78 13.42 8.01 4.06
CA TYR A 78 12.52 7.39 3.07
C TYR A 78 12.46 5.85 3.16
N LYS A 79 13.55 5.18 3.56
CA LYS A 79 13.60 3.71 3.67
C LYS A 79 12.78 3.15 4.83
N THR A 80 12.63 3.92 5.91
CA THR A 80 11.87 3.51 7.10
C THR A 80 10.35 3.52 6.86
N HIS A 81 9.88 4.22 5.82
CA HIS A 81 8.44 4.41 5.52
C HIS A 81 7.75 3.15 4.97
N ASN A 82 8.52 2.15 4.52
CA ASN A 82 8.00 0.92 3.90
C ASN A 82 8.07 -0.31 4.82
N ASP A 83 8.53 -0.15 6.07
CA ASP A 83 8.56 -1.25 7.06
C ASP A 83 7.15 -1.49 7.62
N LEU A 84 6.58 -2.66 7.36
CA LEU A 84 5.28 -3.08 7.88
C LEU A 84 5.18 -3.00 9.41
N ARG A 85 6.28 -3.30 10.13
CA ARG A 85 6.34 -3.20 11.60
C ARG A 85 6.24 -1.75 12.04
N PHE A 86 6.85 -0.84 11.27
CA PHE A 86 6.77 0.60 11.52
C PHE A 86 5.35 1.11 11.28
N ILE A 87 4.72 0.73 10.16
CA ILE A 87 3.33 1.09 9.84
C ILE A 87 2.37 0.57 10.92
N LYS A 88 2.50 -0.69 11.35
CA LYS A 88 1.69 -1.25 12.46
C LYS A 88 1.90 -0.50 13.78
N THR A 89 3.11 0.03 14.02
CA THR A 89 3.39 0.85 15.20
C THR A 89 2.66 2.18 15.13
N LEU A 90 2.68 2.85 13.98
CA LEU A 90 1.93 4.09 13.75
C LEU A 90 0.43 3.89 13.89
N ASP A 91 -0.11 2.80 13.34
CA ASP A 91 -1.52 2.43 13.49
C ASP A 91 -1.93 2.33 14.96
N LYS A 92 -1.13 1.63 15.78
CA LYS A 92 -1.39 1.50 17.22
C LYS A 92 -1.33 2.83 17.95
N ILE A 93 -0.36 3.69 17.63
CA ILE A 93 -0.28 5.03 18.22
C ILE A 93 -1.51 5.87 17.82
N CYS A 94 -1.96 5.80 16.57
CA CYS A 94 -3.15 6.52 16.13
C CYS A 94 -4.44 5.98 16.80
N ILE A 95 -4.52 4.68 17.07
CA ILE A 95 -5.63 4.11 17.85
C ILE A 95 -5.60 4.55 19.30
N PHE A 96 -4.41 4.59 19.91
CA PHE A 96 -4.23 5.19 21.23
C PHE A 96 -4.71 6.65 21.26
N LEU A 97 -4.48 7.43 20.20
CA LEU A 97 -4.97 8.80 20.05
C LEU A 97 -6.48 8.92 19.77
N GLY A 98 -7.21 7.81 19.72
CA GLY A 98 -8.67 7.77 19.51
C GLY A 98 -9.10 7.72 18.04
N PHE A 99 -8.21 7.40 17.11
CA PHE A 99 -8.53 7.22 15.69
C PHE A 99 -8.65 5.75 15.32
N LYS A 100 -9.49 5.40 14.35
CA LYS A 100 -9.65 3.99 13.92
C LYS A 100 -8.33 3.33 13.41
N ASN A 101 -7.40 4.12 12.88
CA ASN A 101 -6.08 3.73 12.37
C ASN A 101 -5.28 4.97 11.93
N LEU A 102 -4.05 4.79 11.45
CA LEU A 102 -3.19 5.84 10.89
C LEU A 102 -3.89 6.61 9.77
N ASN A 103 -4.59 5.93 8.86
CA ASN A 103 -5.30 6.58 7.77
C ASN A 103 -6.39 7.53 8.27
N SER A 104 -7.08 7.17 9.35
CA SER A 104 -8.12 8.01 9.96
C SER A 104 -7.52 9.25 10.64
N PHE A 105 -6.34 9.12 11.26
CA PHE A 105 -5.56 10.25 11.78
C PHE A 105 -5.08 11.17 10.65
N VAL A 106 -4.51 10.61 9.58
CA VAL A 106 -4.03 11.39 8.43
C VAL A 106 -5.19 12.18 7.81
N LYS A 107 -6.36 11.56 7.66
CA LYS A 107 -7.58 12.23 7.17
C LYS A 107 -8.05 13.35 8.10
N SER A 108 -8.05 13.16 9.42
CA SER A 108 -8.50 14.18 10.37
C SER A 108 -7.57 15.40 10.44
N VAL A 109 -6.27 15.18 10.26
CA VAL A 109 -5.25 16.24 10.17
C VAL A 109 -5.38 17.01 8.86
N ARG A 110 -5.62 16.30 7.74
CA ARG A 110 -5.91 16.90 6.43
C ARG A 110 -7.22 17.72 6.46
N GLY A 111 -8.20 17.34 7.29
CA GLY A 111 -9.43 18.11 7.50
C GLY A 111 -9.26 19.43 8.27
N LYS A 112 -8.14 19.65 9.00
CA LYS A 112 -7.83 20.92 9.67
C LYS A 112 -6.87 21.82 8.89
N ASN A 113 -6.15 21.26 7.93
CA ASN A 113 -5.30 22.00 7.00
C ASN A 113 -5.84 21.74 5.60
N SER A 114 -6.84 22.53 5.19
CA SER A 114 -7.29 22.63 3.81
C SER A 114 -6.13 23.13 2.93
N TYR A 115 -5.27 22.21 2.52
CA TYR A 115 -4.87 22.19 1.13
C TYR A 115 -6.00 21.47 0.42
N ASP A 116 -6.60 22.13 -0.57
CA ASP A 116 -7.44 21.50 -1.56
C ASP A 116 -6.76 20.17 -1.96
N GLU A 117 -7.32 19.04 -1.53
CA GLU A 117 -7.24 17.85 -2.36
C GLU A 117 -7.78 18.32 -3.70
N SER A 118 -6.92 18.46 -4.70
CA SER A 118 -7.43 18.64 -6.04
C SER A 118 -8.31 17.41 -6.27
N LYS A 119 -9.64 17.58 -6.33
CA LYS A 119 -10.56 16.51 -6.75
C LYS A 119 -10.02 15.84 -8.01
N LEU A 120 -9.39 16.66 -8.86
CA LEU A 120 -8.57 16.26 -10.00
C LEU A 120 -7.53 15.17 -9.70
N GLY A 121 -6.71 15.30 -8.65
CA GLY A 121 -5.61 14.37 -8.34
C GLY A 121 -6.10 12.98 -7.94
N LYS A 122 -7.17 12.89 -7.13
CA LYS A 122 -7.78 11.61 -6.78
C LYS A 122 -8.53 10.99 -7.94
N GLU A 123 -9.33 11.77 -8.68
CA GLU A 123 -10.04 11.30 -9.88
C GLU A 123 -9.06 10.82 -10.96
N PHE A 124 -7.98 11.56 -11.18
CA PHE A 124 -6.88 11.20 -12.08
C PHE A 124 -6.16 9.92 -11.63
N ALA A 125 -5.79 9.82 -10.35
CA ALA A 125 -5.15 8.64 -9.78
C ALA A 125 -6.05 7.39 -9.86
N THR A 126 -7.36 7.57 -9.70
CA THR A 126 -8.36 6.50 -9.86
C THR A 126 -8.40 6.06 -11.32
N ASP A 127 -8.56 7.01 -12.25
CA ASP A 127 -8.64 6.75 -13.68
C ASP A 127 -7.39 6.04 -14.23
N ILE A 128 -6.19 6.47 -13.83
CA ILE A 128 -4.95 5.86 -14.32
C ILE A 128 -4.77 4.42 -13.84
N VAL A 129 -5.21 4.09 -12.62
CA VAL A 129 -5.18 2.72 -12.08
C VAL A 129 -6.20 1.85 -12.80
N TYR A 130 -7.45 2.30 -12.97
CA TYR A 130 -8.45 1.54 -13.73
C TYR A 130 -8.01 1.28 -15.17
N LYS A 131 -7.47 2.30 -15.85
CA LYS A 131 -6.92 2.17 -17.21
C LYS A 131 -5.78 1.16 -17.26
N PHE A 132 -4.93 1.12 -16.22
CA PHE A 132 -3.86 0.14 -16.14
C PHE A 132 -4.42 -1.27 -16.02
N CYS A 133 -5.30 -1.54 -15.05
CA CYS A 133 -5.87 -2.87 -14.86
C CYS A 133 -6.62 -3.33 -16.12
N GLN A 134 -7.37 -2.43 -16.77
CA GLN A 134 -8.02 -2.72 -18.04
C GLN A 134 -7.03 -3.07 -19.15
N LYS A 135 -5.99 -2.25 -19.36
CA LYS A 135 -4.96 -2.51 -20.38
C LYS A 135 -4.15 -3.75 -20.08
N ASN A 136 -3.88 -4.05 -18.82
CA ASN A 136 -3.18 -5.25 -18.40
C ASN A 136 -4.03 -6.51 -18.67
N PHE A 137 -5.33 -6.43 -18.41
CA PHE A 137 -6.26 -7.50 -18.77
C PHE A 137 -6.37 -7.68 -20.29
N GLU A 138 -6.45 -6.60 -21.06
CA GLU A 138 -6.40 -6.66 -22.54
C GLU A 138 -5.08 -7.26 -23.03
N PHE A 139 -3.95 -6.85 -22.45
CA PHE A 139 -2.63 -7.40 -22.76
C PHE A 139 -2.61 -8.92 -22.57
N PHE A 140 -3.19 -9.44 -21.48
CA PHE A 140 -3.32 -10.89 -21.28
C PHE A 140 -4.15 -11.61 -22.34
N LYS A 141 -5.13 -10.95 -22.97
CA LYS A 141 -5.92 -11.56 -24.06
C LYS A 141 -5.13 -11.74 -25.36
N PHE A 142 -4.06 -10.97 -25.54
CA PHE A 142 -3.22 -11.08 -26.73
C PHE A 142 -2.15 -12.18 -26.61
N PHE A 143 -1.97 -12.80 -25.44
CA PHE A 143 -1.03 -13.90 -25.31
C PHE A 143 -1.30 -15.01 -26.35
N PRO A 144 -0.25 -15.58 -26.96
CA PRO A 144 1.17 -15.36 -26.65
C PRO A 144 1.81 -14.10 -27.30
N ASP A 145 1.08 -13.36 -28.13
CA ASP A 145 1.60 -12.15 -28.80
C ASP A 145 1.77 -10.99 -27.80
N LEU A 146 3.02 -10.63 -27.50
CA LEU A 146 3.35 -9.64 -26.47
C LEU A 146 3.17 -8.20 -26.97
N ARG A 147 1.95 -7.67 -26.85
CA ARG A 147 1.55 -6.31 -27.28
C ARG A 147 1.87 -5.21 -26.25
N PHE A 148 3.15 -4.97 -25.98
CA PHE A 148 3.57 -3.94 -25.01
C PHE A 148 3.18 -2.50 -25.39
N ASP A 149 2.92 -2.25 -26.67
CA ASP A 149 2.43 -0.97 -27.19
C ASP A 149 1.11 -0.53 -26.54
N LEU A 150 0.32 -1.47 -26.00
CA LEU A 150 -0.90 -1.17 -25.24
C LEU A 150 -0.66 -0.27 -24.02
N PHE A 151 0.57 -0.21 -23.50
CA PHE A 151 0.93 0.57 -22.31
C PHE A 151 1.58 1.93 -22.63
N ASP A 152 1.85 2.26 -23.90
CA ASP A 152 2.69 3.42 -24.28
C ASP A 152 2.16 4.78 -23.80
N ASP A 153 0.84 4.93 -23.71
CA ASP A 153 0.15 6.11 -23.22
C ASP A 153 0.05 6.17 -21.68
N LEU A 154 0.31 5.05 -20.99
CA LEU A 154 0.04 4.91 -19.56
C LEU A 154 1.28 4.68 -18.70
N ILE A 155 2.31 4.02 -19.24
CA ILE A 155 3.55 3.69 -18.55
C ILE A 155 4.71 4.34 -19.29
N PHE A 156 5.68 4.90 -18.57
CA PHE A 156 6.89 5.40 -19.22
C PHE A 156 7.71 4.24 -19.82
N ARG A 157 8.15 4.37 -21.08
CA ARG A 157 8.89 3.32 -21.80
C ARG A 157 10.18 2.85 -21.14
N ASN A 158 10.79 3.71 -20.32
CA ASN A 158 12.06 3.44 -19.62
C ASN A 158 11.86 3.25 -18.12
N SER A 159 10.63 2.92 -17.69
CA SER A 159 10.32 2.79 -16.27
C SER A 159 10.63 1.39 -15.74
N PRO A 160 10.97 1.25 -14.44
CA PRO A 160 11.15 -0.07 -13.84
C PRO A 160 9.92 -0.97 -13.98
N PHE A 161 8.73 -0.37 -14.03
CA PHE A 161 7.48 -1.12 -14.15
C PHE A 161 7.38 -1.88 -15.48
N ILE A 162 7.56 -1.18 -16.61
CA ILE A 162 7.40 -1.82 -17.92
C ILE A 162 8.48 -2.88 -18.15
N GLU A 163 9.69 -2.68 -17.62
CA GLU A 163 10.76 -3.68 -17.68
C GLU A 163 10.41 -4.95 -16.89
N ARG A 164 9.77 -4.84 -15.72
CA ARG A 164 9.26 -6.03 -15.01
C ARG A 164 8.16 -6.74 -15.78
N ILE A 165 7.20 -6.00 -16.35
CA ILE A 165 6.13 -6.60 -17.18
C ILE A 165 6.74 -7.37 -18.36
N LYS A 166 7.70 -6.76 -19.08
CA LYS A 166 8.44 -7.42 -20.16
C LYS A 166 9.15 -8.68 -19.68
N SER A 167 9.93 -8.59 -18.60
CA SER A 167 10.69 -9.71 -18.07
C SER A 167 9.80 -10.91 -17.74
N PHE A 168 8.67 -10.70 -17.06
CA PHE A 168 7.74 -11.78 -16.75
C PHE A 168 7.05 -12.31 -18.00
N SER A 169 6.65 -11.44 -18.93
CA SER A 169 5.92 -11.85 -20.12
C SER A 169 6.79 -12.65 -21.10
N TYR A 170 8.06 -12.26 -21.30
CA TYR A 170 8.98 -13.02 -22.16
C TYR A 170 9.24 -14.43 -21.64
N GLN A 171 9.26 -14.64 -20.32
CA GLN A 171 9.38 -15.99 -19.74
C GLN A 171 8.14 -16.88 -20.03
N LEU A 172 7.02 -16.28 -20.43
CA LEU A 172 5.76 -16.96 -20.69
C LEU A 172 5.47 -17.12 -22.18
N GLU A 173 6.24 -16.47 -23.06
CA GLU A 173 6.03 -16.45 -24.52
C GLU A 173 6.00 -17.87 -25.10
N ASP A 174 6.99 -18.69 -24.75
CA ASP A 174 7.12 -20.09 -25.20
C ASP A 174 6.01 -21.01 -24.68
N SER A 175 5.27 -20.59 -23.64
CA SER A 175 4.22 -21.40 -23.03
C SER A 175 2.91 -21.40 -23.82
N LYS A 176 2.80 -20.61 -24.90
CA LYS A 176 1.61 -20.51 -25.76
C LYS A 176 0.31 -20.38 -24.97
N LEU A 177 0.34 -19.51 -23.97
CA LEU A 177 -0.80 -19.28 -23.10
C LEU A 177 -1.89 -18.53 -23.85
N ILE A 178 -3.13 -18.85 -23.54
CA ILE A 178 -4.31 -18.14 -24.00
C ILE A 178 -5.17 -17.84 -22.79
N LEU A 179 -5.59 -16.59 -22.63
CA LEU A 179 -6.52 -16.20 -21.58
C LEU A 179 -7.95 -16.66 -21.92
N PHE A 180 -8.57 -17.40 -21.01
CA PHE A 180 -9.92 -17.90 -21.18
C PHE A 180 -10.96 -16.88 -20.67
N THR A 181 -11.60 -16.17 -21.59
CA THR A 181 -12.56 -15.09 -21.26
C THR A 181 -14.04 -15.53 -21.37
N ASN A 182 -14.32 -16.72 -21.92
CA ASN A 182 -15.69 -17.20 -22.10
C ASN A 182 -16.46 -17.26 -20.77
N LYS A 183 -17.71 -16.78 -20.79
CA LYS A 183 -18.60 -16.70 -19.61
C LYS A 183 -17.99 -15.92 -18.43
N ASN A 184 -17.16 -14.90 -18.72
CA ASN A 184 -16.52 -14.04 -17.72
C ASN A 184 -15.65 -14.80 -16.70
N ARG A 185 -15.09 -15.95 -17.11
CA ARG A 185 -14.22 -16.78 -16.25
C ARG A 185 -12.88 -16.15 -15.95
N SER A 186 -12.43 -15.19 -16.77
CA SER A 186 -11.32 -14.31 -16.43
C SER A 186 -11.85 -12.89 -16.31
N ASN A 187 -11.54 -12.21 -15.21
CA ASN A 187 -11.95 -10.85 -14.90
C ASN A 187 -11.04 -10.24 -13.83
N PHE A 188 -11.24 -8.94 -13.59
CA PHE A 188 -10.66 -8.26 -12.46
C PHE A 188 -11.69 -7.29 -11.87
N GLU A 189 -11.52 -6.96 -10.60
CA GLU A 189 -12.33 -5.97 -9.89
C GLU A 189 -11.42 -5.10 -9.02
N ILE A 190 -11.73 -3.82 -8.91
CA ILE A 190 -11.03 -2.89 -8.02
C ILE A 190 -12.02 -2.46 -6.94
N PHE A 191 -11.71 -2.81 -5.70
CA PHE A 191 -12.60 -2.58 -4.55
C PHE A 191 -12.38 -1.23 -3.88
N ASP A 192 -11.13 -0.79 -3.82
CA ASP A 192 -10.78 0.48 -3.19
C ASP A 192 -9.54 1.08 -3.85
N ILE A 193 -9.51 2.41 -3.92
CA ILE A 193 -8.36 3.19 -4.38
C ILE A 193 -8.15 4.34 -3.40
N VAL A 194 -6.95 4.37 -2.81
CA VAL A 194 -6.55 5.36 -1.83
C VAL A 194 -5.27 6.05 -2.31
N VAL A 195 -5.35 7.36 -2.54
CA VAL A 195 -4.15 8.19 -2.71
C VAL A 195 -3.43 8.28 -1.36
N VAL A 196 -2.25 7.67 -1.28
CA VAL A 196 -1.41 7.62 -0.07
C VAL A 196 -0.68 8.95 0.09
N SER A 197 -0.03 9.42 -0.98
CA SER A 197 0.64 10.71 -1.05
C SER A 197 0.45 11.35 -2.41
N GLU A 198 0.45 12.68 -2.41
CA GLU A 198 0.43 13.52 -3.60
C GLU A 198 1.48 14.62 -3.37
N GLU A 199 2.50 14.60 -4.22
CA GLU A 199 3.57 15.58 -4.28
C GLU A 199 3.58 16.18 -5.69
N SER A 200 4.30 17.29 -5.88
CA SER A 200 4.33 18.03 -7.16
C SER A 200 4.75 17.18 -8.36
N GLU A 201 5.52 16.11 -8.16
CA GLU A 201 6.03 15.26 -9.24
C GLU A 201 5.70 13.78 -9.07
N MET A 202 4.99 13.41 -8.00
CA MET A 202 4.71 12.00 -7.71
C MET A 202 3.40 11.84 -6.96
N ILE A 203 2.61 10.86 -7.37
CA ILE A 203 1.41 10.41 -6.67
C ILE A 203 1.61 8.94 -6.35
N VAL A 204 1.43 8.58 -5.08
CA VAL A 204 1.46 7.19 -4.62
C VAL A 204 0.04 6.75 -4.34
N VAL A 205 -0.38 5.67 -4.98
CA VAL A 205 -1.74 5.15 -4.90
C VAL A 205 -1.70 3.73 -4.41
N LYS A 206 -2.59 3.41 -3.48
CA LYS A 206 -2.84 2.05 -3.01
C LYS A 206 -4.18 1.60 -3.58
N ALA A 207 -4.21 0.46 -4.25
CA ALA A 207 -5.44 -0.14 -4.77
C ALA A 207 -5.64 -1.53 -4.17
N GLN A 208 -6.88 -1.86 -3.82
CA GLN A 208 -7.27 -3.22 -3.51
C GLN A 208 -7.90 -3.85 -4.75
N GLU A 209 -7.25 -4.87 -5.28
CA GLU A 209 -7.58 -5.47 -6.56
C GLU A 209 -7.83 -6.96 -6.38
N PHE A 210 -8.85 -7.45 -7.07
CA PHE A 210 -9.09 -8.87 -7.23
C PHE A 210 -8.88 -9.27 -8.67
N TRP A 211 -8.07 -10.30 -8.86
CA TRP A 211 -7.76 -10.86 -10.16
C TRP A 211 -8.18 -12.32 -10.16
N ASN A 212 -9.08 -12.65 -11.08
CA ASN A 212 -9.47 -14.01 -11.36
C ASN A 212 -9.13 -14.29 -12.82
N LEU A 213 -8.01 -14.97 -13.08
CA LEU A 213 -7.50 -15.22 -14.43
C LEU A 213 -7.34 -16.71 -14.66
N VAL A 214 -7.85 -17.19 -15.79
CA VAL A 214 -7.73 -18.58 -16.22
C VAL A 214 -6.96 -18.62 -17.52
N PHE A 215 -5.73 -19.12 -17.48
CA PHE A 215 -4.90 -19.34 -18.65
C PHE A 215 -4.94 -20.81 -19.06
N LYS A 216 -4.98 -21.06 -20.37
CA LYS A 216 -4.83 -22.40 -20.96
C LYS A 216 -3.58 -22.44 -21.82
N ILE A 217 -2.89 -23.57 -21.86
CA ILE A 217 -1.91 -23.79 -22.93
C ILE A 217 -2.67 -24.18 -24.19
N GLU A 218 -2.41 -23.48 -25.29
CA GLU A 218 -3.00 -23.76 -26.60
C GLU A 218 -2.91 -25.27 -26.95
N ASN A 219 -4.03 -25.84 -27.42
CA ASN A 219 -4.16 -27.26 -27.79
C ASN A 219 -3.95 -28.27 -26.63
N THR A 220 -4.12 -27.84 -25.38
CA THR A 220 -4.09 -28.75 -24.22
C THR A 220 -5.26 -28.52 -23.27
N GLU A 221 -5.53 -29.51 -22.42
CA GLU A 221 -6.48 -29.39 -21.29
C GLU A 221 -5.85 -28.74 -20.04
N LYS A 222 -4.57 -28.33 -20.10
CA LYS A 222 -3.88 -27.78 -18.93
C LYS A 222 -4.31 -26.34 -18.69
N GLU A 223 -4.83 -26.09 -17.50
CA GLU A 223 -5.23 -24.76 -17.03
C GLU A 223 -4.33 -24.28 -15.88
N TYR A 224 -4.13 -22.96 -15.83
CA TYR A 224 -3.49 -22.26 -14.73
C TYR A 224 -4.42 -21.15 -14.26
N ILE A 225 -4.69 -21.14 -12.96
CA ILE A 225 -5.66 -20.23 -12.35
C ILE A 225 -4.92 -19.31 -11.39
N ILE A 226 -5.16 -18.00 -11.55
CA ILE A 226 -4.78 -16.97 -10.59
C ILE A 226 -6.09 -16.46 -9.98
N ASN A 227 -6.19 -16.52 -8.67
CA ASN A 227 -7.37 -16.06 -7.94
C ASN A 227 -6.89 -15.37 -6.66
N GLU A 228 -6.64 -14.07 -6.75
CA GLU A 228 -5.92 -13.32 -5.71
C GLU A 228 -6.65 -12.00 -5.45
N LEU A 229 -6.86 -11.72 -4.16
CA LEU A 229 -7.27 -10.40 -3.65
C LEU A 229 -6.07 -9.80 -2.96
N ASP A 230 -5.47 -8.79 -3.59
CA ASP A 230 -4.22 -8.22 -3.12
C ASP A 230 -4.26 -6.70 -3.08
N THR A 231 -3.29 -6.14 -2.39
CA THR A 231 -3.07 -4.70 -2.29
C THR A 231 -1.90 -4.31 -3.19
N HIS A 232 -2.19 -3.56 -4.24
CA HIS A 232 -1.20 -3.04 -5.17
C HIS A 232 -0.83 -1.60 -4.80
N ILE A 233 0.43 -1.23 -4.99
CA ILE A 233 0.90 0.14 -4.82
C ILE A 233 1.41 0.64 -6.17
N TYR A 234 0.92 1.78 -6.63
CA TYR A 234 1.32 2.42 -7.87
C TYR A 234 2.04 3.73 -7.59
N PHE A 235 3.13 3.95 -8.32
CA PHE A 235 3.89 5.19 -8.31
C PHE A 235 3.66 5.88 -9.64
N ILE A 236 2.86 6.95 -9.63
CA ILE A 236 2.57 7.77 -10.79
C ILE A 236 3.51 8.97 -10.74
N LYS A 237 4.28 9.21 -11.80
CA LYS A 237 5.30 10.26 -11.82
C LYS A 237 4.98 11.29 -12.90
N ARG A 238 5.31 12.55 -12.63
CA ARG A 238 5.32 13.62 -13.64
C ARG A 238 6.73 13.77 -14.19
N ILE A 239 6.88 13.62 -15.50
CA ILE A 239 8.14 13.90 -16.22
C ILE A 239 7.76 14.72 -17.45
N ASP A 240 8.44 15.85 -17.67
CA ASP A 240 8.15 16.77 -18.79
C ASP A 240 6.67 17.15 -18.90
N ASN A 241 6.03 17.45 -17.77
CA ASN A 241 4.60 17.75 -17.63
C ASN A 241 3.62 16.63 -18.03
N VAL A 242 4.11 15.40 -18.27
CA VAL A 242 3.28 14.24 -18.54
C VAL A 242 3.23 13.35 -17.31
N TRP A 243 2.03 12.93 -16.90
CA TRP A 243 1.81 11.98 -15.82
C TRP A 243 1.60 10.57 -16.36
N LYS A 244 2.42 9.62 -15.91
CA LYS A 244 2.27 8.19 -16.25
C LYS A 244 2.72 7.32 -15.08
N LEU A 245 2.36 6.05 -15.12
CA LEU A 245 2.90 5.05 -14.21
C LEU A 245 4.41 4.93 -14.42
N TRP A 246 5.12 5.06 -13.30
CA TRP A 246 6.57 4.92 -13.24
C TRP A 246 6.95 3.58 -12.65
N ASP A 247 6.38 3.24 -11.49
CA ASP A 247 6.67 2.00 -10.80
C ASP A 247 5.41 1.40 -10.15
N SER A 248 5.52 0.16 -9.69
CA SER A 248 4.49 -0.49 -8.89
C SER A 248 5.10 -1.53 -7.94
N TYR A 249 4.39 -1.79 -6.85
CA TYR A 249 4.57 -2.97 -6.04
C TYR A 249 3.29 -3.80 -6.12
N ILE A 250 3.40 -4.95 -6.77
CA ILE A 250 2.34 -5.93 -6.93
C ILE A 250 2.80 -7.17 -6.16
N PRO A 251 2.16 -7.50 -5.02
CA PRO A 251 2.40 -8.76 -4.33
C PRO A 251 2.26 -9.91 -5.32
N ASN A 252 3.05 -10.97 -5.13
CA ASN A 252 2.92 -12.18 -5.94
C ASN A 252 3.13 -11.96 -7.45
N SER A 253 3.80 -10.86 -7.85
CA SER A 253 4.18 -10.65 -9.25
C SER A 253 4.99 -11.84 -9.77
N GLY A 254 4.53 -12.47 -10.85
CA GLY A 254 5.16 -13.67 -11.40
C GLY A 254 4.62 -15.01 -10.86
N VAL A 255 3.51 -15.03 -10.11
CA VAL A 255 2.84 -16.29 -9.72
C VAL A 255 2.56 -17.19 -10.91
N LEU A 256 2.11 -16.64 -12.04
CA LEU A 256 1.88 -17.42 -13.26
C LEU A 256 3.17 -18.11 -13.76
N ASN A 257 4.28 -17.37 -13.77
CA ASN A 257 5.59 -17.90 -14.13
C ASN A 257 5.99 -19.05 -13.21
N ILE A 258 5.80 -18.89 -11.90
CA ILE A 258 6.09 -19.92 -10.90
C ILE A 258 5.21 -21.15 -11.13
N LEU A 259 3.89 -20.98 -11.29
CA LEU A 259 2.96 -22.07 -11.53
C LEU A 259 3.30 -22.86 -12.81
N ILE A 260 3.81 -22.18 -13.84
CA ILE A 260 4.19 -22.80 -15.10
C ILE A 260 5.54 -23.51 -15.00
N GLN A 261 6.53 -22.89 -14.34
CA GLN A 261 7.86 -23.45 -14.12
C GLN A 261 7.87 -24.62 -13.12
N GLN A 262 6.88 -24.68 -12.22
CA GLN A 262 6.54 -25.89 -11.47
C GLN A 262 5.93 -26.95 -12.41
N LYS A 263 6.74 -27.52 -13.29
CA LYS A 263 6.51 -28.87 -13.84
C LYS A 263 7.35 -29.86 -13.01
N PRO A 264 6.86 -31.10 -12.84
CA PRO A 264 7.44 -32.12 -11.95
C PRO A 264 8.90 -32.45 -12.27
#